data_AF-A0A1C4IKX3-F1
#
_entry.id   AF-A0A1C4IKX3-F1
#
_cell.length_a   1.000
_cell.length_b   1.000
_cell.length_c   1.000
_cell.angle_alpha   90.00
_cell.angle_beta   90.00
_cell.angle_gamma   90.00
#
_symmetry.space_group_name_H-M   'P 1'
#
loop_
_entity.id
_entity.type
_entity.pdbx_description
1 polymer ?
#
loop_
_entity_poly.entity_id
_entity_poly.type
_entity_poly.pdbx_seq_one_letter_code
_entity_poly.pdbx_strand_id
1 'polypeptide(L)'
;MQVKRATRVTVNASPEPVRKGRTITVTGRVTHTHQAYAGRTVSLQFKAAGSSSYRTVKKVKSTKTGALKTTVKATASGTWRWTYYGNTMSGAKSSPGDDVAVR
;
A
#
# COMPACT_ATOMS: atom_id res chain seq x y z
N MET A 1 16.88 16.41 -17.23
CA MET A 1 16.32 15.62 -16.11
C MET A 1 14.80 15.79 -16.10
N GLN A 2 14.03 14.71 -16.22
CA GLN A 2 12.56 14.80 -16.16
C GLN A 2 12.14 14.97 -14.71
N VAL A 3 11.63 16.14 -14.33
CA VAL A 3 10.98 16.34 -13.04
C VAL A 3 9.69 15.50 -13.06
N LYS A 4 9.79 14.24 -12.63
CA LYS A 4 8.61 13.40 -12.46
C LYS A 4 7.78 14.04 -11.37
N ARG A 5 6.69 14.70 -11.77
CA ARG A 5 5.62 15.22 -10.91
C ARG A 5 5.39 14.26 -9.73
N ALA A 6 5.47 14.78 -8.51
CA ALA A 6 5.55 13.95 -7.31
C ALA A 6 4.27 13.12 -7.11
N THR A 7 4.36 11.81 -7.32
CA THR A 7 3.37 10.85 -6.85
C THR A 7 3.62 10.56 -5.37
N ARG A 8 2.56 10.56 -4.55
CA ARG A 8 2.62 10.20 -3.12
C ARG A 8 1.63 9.06 -2.84
N VAL A 9 2.05 8.14 -1.98
CA VAL A 9 1.22 7.01 -1.54
C VAL A 9 1.31 6.90 -0.01
N THR A 10 0.18 6.66 0.65
CA THR A 10 0.12 6.40 2.11
C THR A 10 -0.43 5.01 2.39
N VAL A 11 -0.18 4.49 3.59
CA VAL A 11 -0.67 3.21 4.10
C VAL A 11 -1.12 3.35 5.55
N ASN A 12 -2.09 2.54 5.95
CA ASN A 12 -2.46 2.27 7.34
C ASN A 12 -3.14 0.89 7.38
N ALA A 13 -2.63 -0.02 8.19
CA ALA A 13 -3.05 -1.40 8.35
C ALA A 13 -3.55 -1.62 9.80
N SER A 14 -4.82 -2.01 9.96
CA SER A 14 -5.46 -2.14 11.27
C SER A 14 -6.49 -3.26 11.30
N PRO A 15 -6.83 -3.85 12.46
CA PRO A 15 -6.29 -3.56 13.79
C PRO A 15 -4.86 -4.08 13.98
N GLU A 16 -4.15 -3.47 14.93
CA GLU A 16 -2.86 -3.93 15.42
C GLU A 16 -2.82 -3.76 16.95
N PRO A 17 -2.33 -4.75 17.73
CA PRO A 17 -1.96 -6.10 17.29
C PRO A 17 -3.19 -6.93 16.88
N VAL A 18 -2.98 -7.90 16.00
CA VAL A 18 -4.06 -8.76 15.48
C VAL A 18 -3.77 -10.23 15.75
N ARG A 19 -4.81 -11.01 16.05
CA ARG A 19 -4.63 -12.46 16.21
C ARG A 19 -4.31 -13.13 14.88
N LYS A 20 -3.45 -14.16 14.91
CA LYS A 20 -3.10 -14.94 13.70
C LYS A 20 -4.36 -15.43 12.96
N GLY A 21 -4.36 -15.24 11.65
CA GLY A 21 -5.43 -15.66 10.74
C GLY A 21 -6.64 -14.72 10.70
N ARG A 22 -6.68 -13.68 11.53
CA ARG A 22 -7.75 -12.68 11.49
C ARG A 22 -7.51 -11.66 10.39
N THR A 23 -8.60 -11.00 10.02
CA THR A 23 -8.60 -10.00 8.96
C THR A 23 -8.10 -8.67 9.48
N ILE A 24 -7.20 -8.05 8.72
CA ILE A 24 -6.88 -6.62 8.83
C ILE A 24 -7.44 -5.89 7.61
N THR A 25 -7.77 -4.62 7.82
CA THR A 25 -8.07 -3.65 6.77
C THR A 25 -6.82 -2.83 6.51
N VAL A 26 -6.37 -2.83 5.25
CA VAL A 26 -5.30 -1.94 4.80
C VAL A 26 -5.91 -0.83 3.96
N THR A 27 -5.70 0.40 4.40
CA THR A 27 -6.15 1.63 3.76
C THR A 27 -4.95 2.42 3.25
N GLY A 28 -5.21 3.42 2.42
CA GLY A 28 -4.20 4.30 1.88
C GLY A 28 -4.78 5.33 0.92
N ARG A 29 -3.92 6.19 0.39
CA ARG A 29 -4.30 7.16 -0.64
C ARG A 29 -3.16 7.34 -1.63
N VAL A 30 -3.48 7.44 -2.91
CA VAL A 30 -2.54 7.82 -3.97
C VAL A 30 -2.89 9.21 -4.51
N THR A 31 -1.89 10.09 -4.58
CA THR A 31 -2.00 11.43 -5.14
C THR A 31 -0.91 11.69 -6.17
N HIS A 32 -1.20 12.55 -7.14
CA HIS A 32 -0.26 13.05 -8.13
C HIS A 32 -0.38 14.56 -8.18
N THR A 33 0.73 15.29 -8.06
CA THR A 33 0.74 16.76 -7.97
C THR A 33 -0.26 17.30 -6.94
N HIS A 34 -0.27 16.72 -5.74
CA HIS A 34 -1.19 17.04 -4.63
C HIS A 34 -2.69 16.78 -4.90
N GLN A 35 -3.06 16.25 -6.06
CA GLN A 35 -4.43 15.92 -6.43
C GLN A 35 -4.70 14.42 -6.31
N ALA A 36 -5.96 14.06 -6.10
CA ALA A 36 -6.41 12.66 -6.05
C ALA A 36 -6.05 11.93 -7.36
N TYR A 37 -5.35 10.80 -7.27
CA TYR A 37 -5.01 10.04 -8.46
C TYR A 37 -5.98 8.89 -8.68
N ALA A 38 -7.10 9.16 -9.36
CA ALA A 38 -8.19 8.22 -9.52
C ALA A 38 -7.93 7.13 -10.57
N GLY A 39 -8.53 5.95 -10.37
CA GLY A 39 -8.56 4.86 -11.34
C GLY A 39 -7.21 4.15 -11.56
N ARG A 40 -6.26 4.31 -10.65
CA ARG A 40 -4.92 3.71 -10.74
C ARG A 40 -4.86 2.38 -10.03
N THR A 41 -4.24 1.40 -10.67
CA THR A 41 -3.93 0.12 -10.02
C THR A 41 -2.73 0.31 -9.09
N VAL A 42 -2.93 0.03 -7.81
CA VAL A 42 -1.92 0.11 -6.75
C VAL A 42 -1.85 -1.24 -6.06
N SER A 43 -0.63 -1.74 -5.86
CA SER A 43 -0.37 -3.07 -5.32
C SER A 43 -0.15 -3.00 -3.81
N LEU A 44 -0.89 -3.80 -3.04
CA LEU A 44 -0.59 -4.03 -1.64
C LEU A 44 0.54 -5.04 -1.55
N GLN A 45 1.60 -4.66 -0.84
CA GLN A 45 2.74 -5.52 -0.59
C GLN A 45 2.89 -5.82 0.89
N PHE A 46 3.38 -7.02 1.18
CA PHE A 46 3.71 -7.49 2.51
C PHE A 46 5.15 -7.98 2.54
N LYS A 47 5.88 -7.64 3.60
CA LYS A 47 7.21 -8.18 3.91
C LYS A 47 7.15 -8.76 5.31
N ALA A 48 7.29 -10.07 5.44
CA ALA A 48 7.33 -10.73 6.74
C ALA A 48 8.48 -10.19 7.60
N ALA A 49 8.29 -10.14 8.91
CA ALA A 49 9.37 -9.81 9.85
C ALA A 49 10.56 -10.76 9.65
N GLY A 50 11.79 -10.22 9.60
CA GLY A 50 13.00 -10.97 9.27
C GLY A 50 13.25 -11.20 7.77
N SER A 51 12.29 -10.88 6.90
CA SER A 51 12.51 -10.92 5.45
C SER A 51 13.07 -9.60 4.92
N SER A 52 13.86 -9.67 3.84
CA SER A 52 14.35 -8.51 3.09
C SER A 52 13.46 -8.13 1.91
N SER A 53 12.50 -8.98 1.54
CA SER A 53 11.78 -8.86 0.26
C SER A 53 10.26 -8.69 0.43
N TYR A 54 9.72 -7.70 -0.29
CA TYR A 54 8.29 -7.45 -0.38
C TYR A 54 7.64 -8.34 -1.44
N ARG A 55 6.47 -8.89 -1.11
CA ARG A 55 5.62 -9.63 -2.06
C ARG A 55 4.30 -8.91 -2.26
N THR A 56 3.84 -8.85 -3.50
CA THR A 56 2.50 -8.32 -3.80
C THR A 56 1.46 -9.35 -3.43
N VAL A 57 0.53 -8.98 -2.54
CA VAL A 57 -0.53 -9.87 -2.03
C VAL A 57 -1.92 -9.46 -2.53
N LYS A 58 -2.09 -8.20 -2.97
CA LYS A 58 -3.34 -7.72 -3.57
C LYS A 58 -3.06 -6.58 -4.56
N LYS A 59 -3.99 -6.35 -5.50
CA LYS A 59 -4.04 -5.14 -6.34
C LYS A 59 -5.41 -4.48 -6.15
N VAL A 60 -5.41 -3.16 -6.00
CA VAL A 60 -6.63 -2.36 -5.81
C VAL A 60 -6.62 -1.20 -6.80
N LYS A 61 -7.79 -0.85 -7.32
CA LYS A 61 -7.97 0.35 -8.13
C LYS A 61 -8.37 1.51 -7.24
N SER A 62 -7.67 2.64 -7.34
CA SER A 62 -8.00 3.83 -6.55
C SER A 62 -9.34 4.43 -6.93
N THR A 63 -10.07 4.94 -5.94
CA THR A 63 -11.36 5.61 -6.13
C THR A 63 -11.19 6.99 -6.78
N LYS A 64 -12.31 7.69 -7.07
CA LYS A 64 -12.31 9.09 -7.54
C LYS A 64 -11.53 10.04 -6.61
N THR A 65 -11.46 9.75 -5.31
CA THR A 65 -10.73 10.54 -4.30
C THR A 65 -9.29 10.08 -4.09
N GLY A 66 -8.83 9.08 -4.87
CA GLY A 66 -7.51 8.48 -4.75
C GLY A 66 -7.39 7.48 -3.60
N ALA A 67 -8.51 7.11 -2.96
CA ALA A 67 -8.50 6.20 -1.81
C ALA A 67 -8.20 4.75 -2.22
N LEU A 68 -7.52 4.04 -1.34
CA LEU A 68 -7.19 2.62 -1.42
C LEU A 68 -7.73 1.93 -0.18
N LYS A 69 -8.39 0.78 -0.36
CA LYS A 69 -8.89 -0.05 0.75
C LYS A 69 -8.96 -1.50 0.31
N THR A 70 -8.49 -2.42 1.14
CA THR A 70 -8.72 -3.85 1.01
C THR A 70 -8.63 -4.53 2.37
N THR A 71 -9.11 -5.76 2.44
CA THR A 71 -8.93 -6.65 3.59
C THR A 71 -8.03 -7.82 3.23
N VAL A 72 -7.24 -8.30 4.19
CA VAL A 72 -6.31 -9.43 4.06
C VAL A 72 -6.21 -10.17 5.39
N LYS A 73 -5.90 -11.47 5.38
CA LYS A 73 -5.63 -12.21 6.62
C LYS A 73 -4.19 -11.97 7.08
N ALA A 74 -4.01 -11.58 8.33
CA ALA A 74 -2.70 -11.44 8.95
C ALA A 74 -2.24 -12.81 9.48
N THR A 75 -1.32 -13.46 8.75
CA THR A 75 -0.82 -14.80 9.10
C THR A 75 0.52 -14.77 9.84
N ALA A 76 1.25 -13.66 9.76
CA ALA A 76 2.53 -13.42 10.41
C ALA A 76 2.75 -11.91 10.60
N SER A 77 3.60 -11.54 11.57
CA SER A 77 4.04 -10.15 11.74
C SER A 77 4.86 -9.68 10.55
N GLY A 78 4.78 -8.39 10.23
CA GLY A 78 5.59 -7.80 9.17
C GLY A 78 5.08 -6.45 8.69
N THR A 79 5.72 -5.93 7.64
CA THR A 79 5.49 -4.59 7.12
C THR A 79 4.57 -4.61 5.90
N TRP A 80 3.56 -3.76 5.90
CA TRP A 80 2.62 -3.51 4.80
C TRP A 80 2.96 -2.21 4.08
N ARG A 81 2.84 -2.20 2.75
CA ARG A 81 2.95 -0.95 1.98
C ARG A 81 2.13 -0.99 0.70
N TRP A 82 1.73 0.18 0.21
CA TRP A 82 1.16 0.33 -1.12
C TRP A 82 2.22 0.74 -2.12
N THR A 83 2.24 0.09 -3.28
CA THR A 83 3.17 0.39 -4.37
C THR A 83 2.41 0.69 -5.64
N TYR A 84 2.54 1.93 -6.12
CA TYR A 84 2.11 2.33 -7.45
C TYR A 84 3.30 2.17 -8.42
N TYR A 85 3.11 1.42 -9.50
CA TYR A 85 4.20 1.11 -10.44
C TYR A 85 4.40 2.17 -11.54
N GLY A 86 3.67 3.29 -11.48
CA GLY A 86 3.78 4.33 -12.50
C GLY A 86 3.01 4.00 -13.77
N ASN A 87 3.20 4.86 -14.76
CA ASN A 87 2.77 4.73 -16.14
C ASN A 87 3.67 5.63 -17.03
N THR A 88 3.29 5.83 -18.29
CA THR A 88 4.01 6.72 -19.22
C THR A 88 4.12 8.18 -18.72
N MET A 89 3.22 8.64 -17.85
CA MET A 89 3.15 10.02 -17.38
C MET A 89 3.71 10.22 -15.96
N SER A 90 3.77 9.17 -15.14
CA SER A 90 4.10 9.28 -13.72
C SER A 90 5.00 8.12 -13.26
N GLY A 91 5.98 8.45 -12.42
CA GLY A 91 6.92 7.46 -11.89
C GLY A 91 6.29 6.53 -10.87
N ALA A 92 6.92 5.36 -10.71
CA ALA A 92 6.61 4.44 -9.63
C ALA A 92 6.88 5.08 -8.26
N LYS A 93 6.04 4.77 -7.27
CA LYS A 93 6.21 5.21 -5.89
C LYS A 93 5.64 4.17 -4.92
N SER A 94 6.37 3.91 -3.85
CA SER A 94 5.87 3.14 -2.69
C SER A 94 5.54 4.08 -1.54
N SER A 95 4.53 3.73 -0.75
CA SER A 95 4.31 4.36 0.55
C SER A 95 5.44 4.02 1.52
N PRO A 96 5.54 4.73 2.65
CA PRO A 96 6.17 4.19 3.85
C PRO A 96 5.61 2.80 4.18
N GLY A 97 6.36 2.03 4.97
CA GLY A 97 5.87 0.78 5.54
C GLY A 97 5.03 1.05 6.78
N ASP A 98 4.08 0.15 7.05
CA ASP A 98 3.32 0.08 8.29
C ASP A 98 3.45 -1.32 8.87
N ASP A 99 4.04 -1.43 10.05
CA ASP A 99 4.31 -2.72 10.70
C ASP A 99 3.04 -3.21 11.40
N VAL A 100 2.76 -4.50 11.29
CA VAL A 100 1.64 -5.14 12.00
C VAL A 100 2.17 -6.32 12.79
N ALA A 101 2.00 -6.26 14.10
CA ALA A 101 2.27 -7.37 15.02
C ALA A 101 1.11 -8.37 15.05
N VAL A 102 1.43 -9.64 14.77
CA VAL A 102 0.54 -10.77 14.96
C VAL A 102 0.82 -11.43 16.31
N ARG A 103 -0.24 -11.74 17.06
CA ARG A 103 -0.21 -12.44 18.35
C ARG A 103 -1.06 -13.72 18.34
#